data_AF-A0A966Y6R2-F1
#
_entry.id   AF-A0A966Y6R2-F1
#
_cell.length_a   1.000
_cell.length_b   1.000
_cell.length_c   1.000
_cell.angle_alpha   90.00
_cell.angle_beta   90.00
_cell.angle_gamma   90.00
#
_symmetry.space_group_name_H-M   'P 1'
#
loop_
_entity.id
_entity.type
_entity.pdbx_description
1 polymer ?
#
loop_
_entity_poly.entity_id
_entity_poly.type
_entity_poly.pdbx_seq_one_letter_code
_entity_poly.pdbx_strand_id
1 'polypeptide(L)'
;MLRILSVATAAILAMAGAALAQQATYSWTGAGQGSGKCTGYKMTVDVTVEGTAVKGRFQQEGRPERHFEAALGQGGAIKTKAKLDGGNSMDVKGTIKDGESRIILDGYCKFDAKLVRK
;
A
#
# COMPACT_ATOMS: atom_id res chain seq x y z
N MET A 1 43.78 -22.11 -44.74
CA MET A 1 42.54 -21.39 -45.08
C MET A 1 41.39 -22.08 -44.36
N LEU A 2 40.90 -21.49 -43.28
CA LEU A 2 39.90 -22.07 -42.37
C LEU A 2 38.50 -21.87 -42.99
N ARG A 3 37.84 -22.97 -43.37
CA ARG A 3 36.48 -22.97 -43.93
C ARG A 3 35.47 -22.88 -42.78
N ILE A 4 34.68 -21.82 -42.84
CA ILE A 4 33.51 -21.53 -42.01
C ILE A 4 32.32 -22.39 -42.50
N LEU A 5 31.34 -22.57 -41.60
CA LEU A 5 29.96 -23.10 -41.76
C LEU A 5 29.83 -24.56 -41.24
N SER A 6 29.05 -24.86 -40.21
CA SER A 6 27.58 -24.70 -40.25
C SER A 6 26.90 -25.01 -38.89
N VAL A 7 25.80 -24.30 -38.61
CA VAL A 7 24.53 -24.73 -37.95
C VAL A 7 24.61 -24.99 -36.43
N ALA A 8 24.21 -24.03 -35.59
CA ALA A 8 22.83 -23.62 -35.22
C ALA A 8 22.14 -24.51 -34.16
N THR A 9 21.42 -23.83 -33.27
CA THR A 9 20.42 -24.31 -32.30
C THR A 9 20.96 -24.76 -30.93
N ALA A 10 21.06 -23.81 -30.00
CA ALA A 10 20.92 -24.10 -28.57
C ALA A 10 20.19 -22.94 -27.88
N ALA A 11 18.87 -23.06 -27.91
CA ALA A 11 17.93 -22.68 -26.86
C ALA A 11 18.00 -21.24 -26.33
N ILE A 12 17.02 -20.47 -26.80
CA ILE A 12 16.41 -19.32 -26.13
C ILE A 12 15.89 -19.82 -24.76
N LEU A 13 16.77 -19.98 -23.78
CA LEU A 13 16.36 -20.28 -22.42
C LEU A 13 15.93 -18.99 -21.75
N ALA A 14 14.65 -18.99 -21.40
CA ALA A 14 14.10 -18.25 -20.28
C ALA A 14 14.19 -16.72 -20.41
N MET A 15 13.30 -16.18 -21.25
CA MET A 15 12.37 -15.16 -20.75
C MET A 15 11.51 -15.80 -19.65
N ALA A 16 12.13 -16.24 -18.55
CA ALA A 16 11.45 -16.40 -17.29
C ALA A 16 11.05 -14.98 -16.95
N GLY A 17 9.81 -14.65 -17.27
CA GLY A 17 9.21 -13.38 -16.94
C GLY A 17 9.62 -13.07 -15.52
N ALA A 18 10.35 -11.97 -15.34
CA ALA A 18 10.28 -11.26 -14.09
C ALA A 18 8.78 -11.16 -13.84
N ALA A 19 8.29 -11.90 -12.84
CA ALA A 19 7.04 -11.56 -12.21
C ALA A 19 7.28 -10.13 -11.75
N LEU A 20 6.88 -9.17 -12.60
CA LEU A 20 6.88 -7.77 -12.26
C LEU A 20 5.99 -7.75 -11.03
N ALA A 21 6.60 -7.71 -9.86
CA ALA A 21 5.91 -7.43 -8.62
C ALA A 21 5.25 -6.08 -8.89
N GLN A 22 3.96 -6.12 -9.26
CA GLN A 22 3.20 -4.95 -9.64
C GLN A 22 3.17 -4.07 -8.40
N GLN A 23 4.09 -3.11 -8.37
CA GLN A 23 4.23 -2.18 -7.29
C GLN A 23 3.29 -1.02 -7.59
N ALA A 24 2.29 -0.85 -6.75
CA ALA A 24 1.33 0.23 -6.86
C ALA A 24 1.43 1.11 -5.62
N THR A 25 1.68 2.39 -5.81
CA THR A 25 1.71 3.37 -4.71
C THR A 25 0.48 4.26 -4.81
N TYR A 26 -0.12 4.53 -3.67
CA TYR A 26 -1.29 5.39 -3.54
C TYR A 26 -1.09 6.40 -2.43
N SER A 27 -1.82 7.50 -2.49
CA SER A 27 -1.74 8.56 -1.47
C SER A 27 -3.07 9.25 -1.25
N TRP A 28 -3.23 9.79 -0.06
CA TRP A 28 -4.34 10.65 0.32
C TRP A 28 -3.91 11.62 1.42
N THR A 29 -4.44 12.84 1.38
CA THR A 29 -4.32 13.80 2.47
C THR A 29 -5.69 14.37 2.79
N GLY A 30 -6.04 14.47 4.07
CA GLY A 30 -7.30 15.08 4.49
C GLY A 30 -7.50 15.12 5.99
N ALA A 31 -8.69 15.60 6.39
CA ALA A 31 -9.04 15.80 7.78
C ALA A 31 -9.71 14.56 8.41
N GLY A 32 -9.60 14.45 9.73
CA GLY A 32 -10.31 13.45 10.52
C GLY A 32 -11.80 13.74 10.64
N GLN A 33 -12.55 12.68 10.88
CA GLN A 33 -13.99 12.68 11.13
C GLN A 33 -14.26 12.16 12.55
N GLY A 34 -15.37 12.59 13.15
CA GLY A 34 -15.78 12.19 14.50
C GLY A 34 -16.14 13.40 15.35
N SER A 35 -15.51 13.52 16.52
CA SER A 35 -15.71 14.68 17.40
C SER A 35 -15.34 16.00 16.71
N GLY A 36 -15.84 17.14 17.23
CA GLY A 36 -15.52 18.47 16.67
C GLY A 36 -14.02 18.80 16.62
N LYS A 37 -13.17 18.10 17.39
CA LYS A 37 -11.71 18.24 17.34
C LYS A 37 -11.07 17.54 16.14
N CYS A 38 -11.71 16.50 15.61
CA CYS A 38 -11.15 15.65 14.55
C CYS A 38 -11.01 16.39 13.22
N THR A 39 -11.88 17.36 12.94
CA THR A 39 -11.83 18.17 11.70
C THR A 39 -10.59 19.06 11.63
N GLY A 40 -9.97 19.37 12.77
CA GLY A 40 -8.69 20.08 12.84
C GLY A 40 -7.45 19.18 12.70
N TYR A 41 -7.62 17.86 12.73
CA TYR A 41 -6.50 16.93 12.56
C TYR A 41 -6.36 16.54 11.09
N LYS A 42 -5.25 16.94 10.48
CA LYS A 42 -4.89 16.56 9.12
C LYS A 42 -3.92 15.39 9.11
N MET A 43 -4.15 14.48 8.18
CA MET A 43 -3.41 13.23 8.02
C MET A 43 -3.03 13.05 6.55
N THR A 44 -1.79 12.65 6.31
CA THR A 44 -1.35 12.10 5.03
C THR A 44 -1.21 10.58 5.18
N VAL A 45 -1.67 9.83 4.19
CA VAL A 45 -1.60 8.37 4.13
C VAL A 45 -1.00 7.98 2.79
N ASP A 46 0.08 7.21 2.82
CA ASP A 46 0.69 6.56 1.66
C ASP A 46 0.55 5.05 1.80
N VAL A 47 0.22 4.36 0.70
CA VAL A 47 0.14 2.91 0.67
C VAL A 47 0.86 2.36 -0.52
N THR A 48 1.74 1.40 -0.30
CA THR A 48 2.42 0.63 -1.34
C THR A 48 1.92 -0.80 -1.30
N VAL A 49 1.53 -1.32 -2.46
CA VAL A 49 1.16 -2.71 -2.67
C VAL A 49 2.21 -3.36 -3.54
N GLU A 50 2.79 -4.47 -3.07
CA GLU A 50 3.80 -5.29 -3.76
C GLU A 50 3.30 -6.73 -3.83
N GLY A 51 2.70 -7.11 -4.96
CA GLY A 51 1.98 -8.38 -5.07
C GLY A 51 0.78 -8.39 -4.10
N THR A 52 0.84 -9.22 -3.06
CA THR A 52 -0.19 -9.24 -2.00
C THR A 52 0.23 -8.48 -0.74
N ALA A 53 1.49 -8.06 -0.61
CA ALA A 53 1.96 -7.32 0.54
C ALA A 53 1.49 -5.86 0.49
N VAL A 54 1.00 -5.34 1.60
CA VAL A 54 0.56 -3.96 1.75
C VAL A 54 1.37 -3.30 2.85
N LYS A 55 2.05 -2.20 2.50
CA LYS A 55 2.80 -1.36 3.43
C LYS A 55 2.17 0.02 3.44
N GLY A 56 1.63 0.44 4.58
CA GLY A 56 1.04 1.75 4.75
C GLY A 56 1.91 2.62 5.65
N ARG A 57 2.04 3.90 5.30
CA ARG A 57 2.59 4.95 6.14
C ARG A 57 1.55 6.03 6.33
N PHE A 58 1.48 6.60 7.53
CA PHE A 58 0.57 7.70 7.81
C PHE A 58 1.20 8.68 8.78
N GLN A 59 0.95 9.96 8.53
CA GLN A 59 1.49 11.05 9.34
C GLN A 59 0.41 12.09 9.59
N GLN A 60 0.10 12.29 10.86
CA GLN A 60 -0.71 13.42 11.30
C GLN A 60 0.17 14.65 11.44
N GLU A 61 -0.31 15.83 11.02
CA GLU A 61 0.43 17.09 11.20
C GLU A 61 0.82 17.29 12.68
N GLY A 62 2.10 17.61 12.91
CA GLY A 62 2.66 17.77 14.25
C GLY A 62 2.82 16.48 15.05
N ARG A 63 2.71 15.30 14.43
CA ARG A 63 2.98 14.00 15.05
C ARG A 63 4.04 13.22 14.24
N PRO A 64 4.75 12.27 14.88
CA PRO A 64 5.60 11.33 14.17
C PRO A 64 4.82 10.53 13.12
N GLU A 65 5.49 10.19 12.02
CA GLU A 65 5.01 9.21 11.05
C GLU A 65 4.91 7.82 11.71
N ARG A 66 3.90 7.05 11.30
CA ARG A 66 3.67 5.67 11.73
C ARG A 66 3.39 4.80 10.52
N HIS A 67 3.41 3.49 10.72
CA HIS A 67 3.20 2.53 9.66
C HIS A 67 2.28 1.39 10.08
N PHE A 68 1.75 0.69 9.08
CA PHE A 68 1.06 -0.58 9.23
C PHE A 68 1.47 -1.51 8.10
N GLU A 69 1.40 -2.80 8.37
CA GLU A 69 1.61 -3.84 7.36
C GLU A 69 0.42 -4.79 7.35
N ALA A 70 0.07 -5.26 6.16
CA ALA A 70 -0.99 -6.23 5.94
C ALA A 70 -0.72 -7.05 4.68
N ALA A 71 -1.54 -8.07 4.46
CA ALA A 71 -1.66 -8.73 3.18
C ALA A 71 -3.06 -8.49 2.60
N LEU A 72 -3.16 -8.39 1.28
CA LEU A 72 -4.45 -8.36 0.58
C LEU A 72 -5.17 -9.70 0.79
N GLY A 73 -6.36 -9.61 1.38
CA GLY A 73 -7.31 -10.71 1.45
C GLY A 73 -8.15 -10.84 0.19
N GLN A 74 -9.16 -11.70 0.25
CA GLN A 74 -10.10 -11.91 -0.85
C GLN A 74 -10.72 -10.58 -1.31
N GLY A 75 -10.76 -10.36 -2.63
CA GLY A 75 -11.30 -9.13 -3.21
C GLY A 75 -10.51 -7.86 -2.88
N GLY A 76 -9.24 -7.98 -2.47
CA GLY A 76 -8.39 -6.84 -2.12
C GLY A 76 -8.64 -6.27 -0.73
N ALA A 77 -9.35 -7.00 0.14
CA ALA A 77 -9.67 -6.56 1.50
C ALA A 77 -8.41 -6.42 2.37
N ILE A 78 -8.39 -5.41 3.23
CA ILE A 78 -7.30 -5.16 4.18
C ILE A 78 -7.89 -5.06 5.58
N LYS A 79 -7.30 -5.77 6.54
CA LYS A 79 -7.62 -5.69 7.96
C LYS A 79 -6.37 -5.92 8.79
N THR A 80 -5.91 -4.91 9.49
CA THR A 80 -4.74 -4.98 10.38
C THR A 80 -4.88 -3.97 11.52
N LYS A 81 -3.86 -3.87 12.37
CA LYS A 81 -3.74 -2.83 13.40
C LYS A 81 -2.44 -2.07 13.21
N ALA A 82 -2.48 -0.74 13.33
CA ALA A 82 -1.28 0.06 13.41
C ALA A 82 -0.96 0.35 14.88
N LYS A 83 0.30 0.20 15.27
CA LYS A 83 0.76 0.57 16.62
C LYS A 83 0.95 2.09 16.69
N LEU A 84 0.52 2.65 17.81
CA LEU A 84 0.71 4.05 18.17
C LEU A 84 1.64 4.14 19.38
N ASP A 85 2.03 5.35 19.75
CA ASP A 85 2.87 5.57 20.93
C ASP A 85 2.11 5.24 22.23
N GLY A 86 2.87 4.91 23.27
CA GLY A 86 2.32 4.60 24.59
C GLY A 86 1.51 3.30 24.64
N GLY A 87 1.76 2.36 23.72
CA GLY A 87 1.10 1.04 23.69
C GLY A 87 -0.31 1.04 23.08
N ASN A 88 -0.77 2.19 22.58
CA ASN A 88 -2.06 2.28 21.90
C ASN A 88 -2.01 1.63 20.51
N SER A 89 -3.17 1.26 19.97
CA SER A 89 -3.29 0.80 18.59
C SER A 89 -4.51 1.41 17.92
N MET A 90 -4.50 1.46 16.60
CA MET A 90 -5.66 1.80 15.79
C MET A 90 -5.99 0.68 14.83
N ASP A 91 -7.27 0.53 14.52
CA ASP A 91 -7.73 -0.39 13.50
C ASP A 91 -7.44 0.19 12.11
N VAL A 92 -6.94 -0.66 11.22
CA VAL A 92 -6.79 -0.33 9.81
C VAL A 92 -7.64 -1.29 9.00
N LYS A 93 -8.61 -0.76 8.28
CA LYS A 93 -9.54 -1.53 7.44
C LYS A 93 -9.59 -0.91 6.05
N GLY A 94 -9.80 -1.68 5.01
CA GLY A 94 -9.91 -1.09 3.68
C GLY A 94 -10.01 -2.09 2.56
N THR A 95 -9.87 -1.60 1.34
CA THR A 95 -9.91 -2.39 0.12
C THR A 95 -9.02 -1.72 -0.92
N ILE A 96 -8.16 -2.51 -1.57
CA ILE A 96 -7.39 -2.10 -2.74
C ILE A 96 -7.63 -3.13 -3.85
N LYS A 97 -8.38 -2.72 -4.86
CA LYS A 97 -8.68 -3.46 -6.09
C LYS A 97 -8.95 -2.48 -7.23
N ASP A 98 -9.17 -2.98 -8.43
CA ASP A 98 -9.51 -2.13 -9.57
C ASP A 98 -10.80 -1.33 -9.31
N GLY A 99 -10.73 -0.01 -9.49
CA GLY A 99 -11.83 0.92 -9.26
C GLY A 99 -12.09 1.29 -7.79
N GLU A 100 -11.43 0.65 -6.81
CA GLU A 100 -11.61 0.97 -5.39
C GLU A 100 -10.27 0.89 -4.64
N SER A 101 -9.80 2.04 -4.16
CA SER A 101 -8.59 2.15 -3.35
C SER A 101 -8.91 3.01 -2.12
N ARG A 102 -9.10 2.35 -0.98
CA ARG A 102 -9.57 3.02 0.25
C ARG A 102 -8.99 2.37 1.49
N ILE A 103 -8.53 3.21 2.41
CA ILE A 103 -8.10 2.82 3.76
C ILE A 103 -8.84 3.66 4.79
N ILE A 104 -9.30 3.00 5.85
CA ILE A 104 -9.90 3.61 7.02
C ILE A 104 -8.96 3.36 8.19
N LEU A 105 -8.44 4.46 8.75
CA LEU A 105 -7.69 4.47 9.99
C LEU A 105 -8.67 4.85 11.11
N ASP A 106 -9.01 3.88 11.96
CA ASP A 106 -10.06 4.00 12.96
C ASP A 106 -9.45 3.94 14.37
N GLY A 107 -9.32 5.11 14.99
CA GLY A 107 -8.81 5.29 16.34
C GLY A 107 -9.65 6.33 17.08
N TYR A 108 -9.01 7.29 17.77
CA TYR A 108 -9.74 8.40 18.38
C TYR A 108 -10.54 9.24 17.36
N CYS A 109 -9.89 9.52 16.22
CA CYS A 109 -10.54 10.09 15.05
C CYS A 109 -10.51 9.08 13.92
N LYS A 110 -11.53 9.12 13.06
CA LYS A 110 -11.62 8.29 11.87
C LYS A 110 -11.05 9.05 10.68
N PHE A 111 -10.11 8.45 9.96
CA PHE A 111 -9.62 9.00 8.70
C PHE A 111 -10.04 8.08 7.56
N ASP A 112 -10.89 8.61 6.68
CA ASP A 112 -11.46 7.88 5.55
C ASP A 112 -10.69 8.22 4.26
N ALA A 113 -9.54 7.55 4.09
CA ALA A 113 -8.61 7.81 3.01
C ALA A 113 -9.08 7.14 1.72
N LYS A 114 -9.75 7.90 0.84
CA LYS A 114 -9.99 7.52 -0.55
C LYS A 114 -8.71 7.77 -1.34
N LEU A 115 -7.94 6.72 -1.53
CA LEU A 115 -6.59 6.79 -2.05
C LEU A 115 -6.59 7.06 -3.57
N VAL A 116 -5.66 7.88 -4.01
CA VAL A 116 -5.39 8.14 -5.43
C VAL A 116 -4.05 7.48 -5.78
N ARG A 117 -4.02 6.76 -6.90
CA ARG A 117 -2.76 6.16 -7.41
C ARG A 117 -1.78 7.28 -7.76
N LYS A 118 -0.53 7.14 -7.33
CA LYS A 118 0.60 8.01 -7.69
C LYS A 118 1.20 7.59 -9.03
#